data_AF-A0A2T1N6Y6-F1
#
_entry.id   AF-A0A2T1N6Y6-F1
#
_cell.length_a   1.000
_cell.length_b   1.000
_cell.length_c   1.000
_cell.angle_alpha   90.00
_cell.angle_beta   90.00
_cell.angle_gamma   90.00
#
_symmetry.space_group_name_H-M   'P 1'
#
loop_
_entity.id
_entity.type
_entity.pdbx_description
1 polymer ?
#
loop_
_entity_poly.entity_id
_entity_poly.type
_entity_poly.pdbx_seq_one_letter_code
_entity_poly.pdbx_strand_id
1 'polypeptide(L)'
;DIPVGDATVDVDETTLPADITDTLTTTGSDPETVTVVEGTNTTTDDGYAPAVGDVSGTVFEDTNGNGVQDAGEAGIAGVDVVVTDVDGNPTTVTTDANGDWTATDIPVGDATVDVDETSLPADITDTLTTTGSDPETVTVVEGVDTAT
;
A
#
# COMPACT_ATOMS: atom_id res chain seq x y z
N ASP A 1 -21.78 -34.29 -9.13
CA ASP A 1 -21.17 -35.24 -8.20
C ASP A 1 -19.79 -35.58 -8.75
N ILE A 2 -18.74 -35.34 -7.98
CA ILE A 2 -17.36 -35.65 -8.38
C ILE A 2 -17.15 -37.15 -8.12
N PRO A 3 -16.62 -37.93 -9.08
CA PRO A 3 -16.35 -39.35 -8.86
C PRO A 3 -15.41 -39.57 -7.67
N VAL A 4 -15.56 -40.71 -6.99
CA VAL A 4 -14.58 -41.13 -5.97
C VAL A 4 -13.20 -41.30 -6.61
N GLY A 5 -12.17 -40.90 -5.89
CA GLY A 5 -10.79 -40.85 -6.38
C GLY A 5 -10.18 -39.45 -6.28
N ASP A 6 -9.03 -39.26 -6.91
CA ASP A 6 -8.30 -38.00 -6.83
C ASP A 6 -8.95 -36.93 -7.71
N ALA A 7 -9.12 -35.74 -7.14
CA ALA A 7 -9.59 -34.54 -7.80
C ALA A 7 -8.58 -33.40 -7.57
N THR A 8 -8.41 -32.54 -8.55
CA THR A 8 -7.60 -31.32 -8.43
C THR A 8 -8.49 -30.14 -8.08
N VAL A 9 -8.05 -29.35 -7.11
CA VAL A 9 -8.57 -28.02 -6.80
C VAL A 9 -7.53 -27.01 -7.27
N ASP A 10 -7.99 -26.01 -8.01
CA ASP A 10 -7.16 -25.01 -8.70
C ASP A 10 -7.96 -23.69 -8.69
N VAL A 11 -7.45 -22.65 -8.04
CA VAL A 11 -8.04 -21.32 -8.02
C VAL A 11 -7.58 -20.58 -9.27
N ASP A 12 -8.53 -20.02 -10.02
CA ASP A 12 -8.17 -19.18 -11.17
C ASP A 12 -7.70 -17.81 -10.68
N GLU A 13 -6.38 -17.59 -10.61
CA GLU A 13 -5.80 -16.36 -10.07
C GLU A 13 -6.17 -15.13 -10.90
N THR A 14 -6.58 -15.31 -12.17
CA THR A 14 -7.06 -14.21 -13.01
C THR A 14 -8.42 -13.66 -12.57
N THR A 15 -9.10 -14.38 -11.67
CA THR A 15 -10.38 -13.98 -11.08
C THR A 15 -10.22 -13.34 -9.70
N LEU A 16 -9.00 -13.29 -9.16
CA LEU A 16 -8.73 -12.59 -7.90
C LEU A 16 -8.95 -11.08 -8.07
N PRO A 17 -9.44 -10.38 -7.02
CA PRO A 17 -9.45 -8.92 -6.97
C PRO A 17 -8.06 -8.32 -7.24
N ALA A 18 -7.99 -7.12 -7.79
CA ALA A 18 -6.73 -6.52 -8.23
C ALA A 18 -5.74 -6.22 -7.08
N ASP A 19 -6.26 -6.02 -5.87
CA ASP A 19 -5.49 -5.83 -4.63
C ASP A 19 -4.91 -7.15 -4.08
N ILE A 20 -5.45 -8.30 -4.53
CA ILE A 20 -4.97 -9.63 -4.18
C ILE A 20 -3.98 -10.11 -5.23
N THR A 21 -2.75 -10.39 -4.82
CA THR A 21 -1.78 -11.06 -5.68
C THR A 21 -1.87 -12.57 -5.54
N ASP A 22 -1.17 -13.29 -6.41
CA ASP A 22 -0.92 -14.75 -6.34
C ASP A 22 -0.02 -15.15 -5.14
N THR A 23 -0.13 -14.42 -4.03
CA THR A 23 0.56 -14.75 -2.79
C THR A 23 -0.30 -15.72 -2.00
N LEU A 24 -0.13 -17.01 -2.32
CA LEU A 24 -0.76 -18.10 -1.60
C LEU A 24 -0.22 -18.17 -0.16
N THR A 25 -1.10 -17.93 0.81
CA THR A 25 -0.79 -18.01 2.25
C THR A 25 -0.87 -19.44 2.80
N THR A 26 -1.55 -20.34 2.07
CA THR A 26 -1.67 -21.76 2.37
C THR A 26 -0.72 -22.56 1.46
N THR A 27 0.55 -22.67 1.87
CA THR A 27 1.59 -23.30 1.04
C THR A 27 1.17 -24.69 0.53
N GLY A 28 1.12 -24.84 -0.79
CA GLY A 28 0.84 -26.11 -1.46
C GLY A 28 -0.64 -26.46 -1.59
N SER A 29 -1.54 -25.54 -1.25
CA SER A 29 -2.99 -25.71 -1.40
C SER A 29 -3.50 -25.37 -2.80
N ASP A 30 -2.73 -24.63 -3.59
CA ASP A 30 -3.13 -24.25 -4.93
C ASP A 30 -2.02 -24.40 -5.99
N PRO A 31 -2.21 -25.25 -7.02
CA PRO A 31 -3.23 -26.30 -7.09
C PRO A 31 -2.94 -27.45 -6.12
N GLU A 32 -3.98 -28.06 -5.54
CA GLU A 32 -3.89 -29.23 -4.66
C GLU A 32 -4.66 -30.45 -5.22
N THR A 33 -4.21 -31.66 -4.85
CA THR A 33 -4.94 -32.91 -5.10
C THR A 33 -5.62 -33.39 -3.83
N VAL A 34 -6.95 -33.52 -3.87
CA VAL A 34 -7.76 -34.08 -2.79
C VAL A 34 -8.34 -35.43 -3.18
N THR A 35 -8.44 -36.37 -2.23
CA THR A 35 -9.07 -37.67 -2.46
C THR A 35 -10.53 -37.63 -2.06
N VAL A 36 -11.43 -37.74 -3.03
CA VAL A 36 -12.88 -37.81 -2.84
C VAL A 36 -13.29 -39.21 -2.40
N VAL A 37 -13.91 -39.30 -1.21
CA VAL A 37 -14.42 -40.56 -0.63
C VAL A 37 -15.95 -40.55 -0.59
N GLU A 38 -16.56 -41.68 -0.98
CA GLU A 38 -18.02 -41.82 -1.05
C GLU A 38 -18.70 -41.45 0.28
N GLY A 39 -19.75 -40.63 0.20
CA GLY A 39 -20.57 -40.26 1.36
C GLY A 39 -19.90 -39.30 2.34
N THR A 40 -18.77 -38.69 1.97
CA THR A 40 -18.07 -37.67 2.78
C THR A 40 -17.96 -36.35 2.03
N ASN A 41 -18.04 -35.24 2.78
CA ASN A 41 -17.66 -33.93 2.25
C ASN A 41 -16.15 -33.78 2.43
N THR A 42 -15.44 -33.58 1.33
CA THR A 42 -14.01 -33.20 1.33
C THR A 42 -13.94 -31.69 1.12
N THR A 43 -13.15 -30.99 1.92
CA THR A 43 -12.95 -29.54 1.85
C THR A 43 -11.46 -29.25 1.85
N THR A 44 -11.04 -28.26 1.07
CA THR A 44 -9.72 -27.63 1.15
C THR A 44 -9.91 -26.13 1.34
N ASP A 45 -8.91 -25.46 1.88
CA ASP A 45 -8.91 -24.02 2.12
C ASP A 45 -7.73 -23.39 1.36
N ASP A 46 -8.04 -22.41 0.51
CA ASP A 46 -7.05 -21.66 -0.28
C ASP A 46 -7.05 -20.20 0.17
N GLY A 47 -5.98 -19.78 0.84
CA GLY A 47 -5.86 -18.44 1.40
C GLY A 47 -4.99 -17.54 0.52
N TYR A 48 -5.54 -16.43 0.03
CA TYR A 48 -4.78 -15.36 -0.62
C TYR A 48 -4.79 -14.10 0.23
N ALA A 49 -3.71 -13.33 0.17
CA ALA A 49 -3.60 -12.04 0.85
C ALA A 49 -3.33 -10.91 -0.17
N PRO A 50 -3.74 -9.67 0.16
CA PRO A 50 -3.35 -8.52 -0.63
C PRO A 50 -1.83 -8.41 -0.74
N ALA A 51 -1.32 -8.05 -1.93
CA ALA A 51 0.05 -7.55 -1.97
C ALA A 51 0.05 -6.11 -1.50
N VAL A 52 0.97 -5.84 -0.58
CA VAL A 52 1.13 -4.52 0.00
C VAL A 52 2.59 -4.10 -0.02
N GLY A 53 2.80 -2.79 -0.03
CA GLY A 53 4.09 -2.14 0.22
C GLY A 53 3.91 -1.00 1.22
N ASP A 54 5.03 -0.35 1.54
CA ASP A 54 5.03 0.83 2.39
C ASP A 54 5.30 2.07 1.53
N VAL A 55 4.78 3.23 1.94
CA VAL A 55 5.09 4.53 1.34
C VAL A 55 5.62 5.44 2.43
N SER A 56 6.75 6.09 2.19
CA SER A 56 7.38 6.99 3.15
C SER A 56 7.82 8.29 2.50
N GLY A 57 8.02 9.32 3.32
CA GLY A 57 8.48 10.61 2.84
C GLY A 57 8.80 11.56 3.98
N THR A 58 9.16 12.79 3.61
CA THR A 58 9.46 13.88 4.55
C THR A 58 8.72 15.14 4.13
N VAL A 59 8.03 15.78 5.06
CA VAL A 59 7.49 17.14 4.88
C VAL A 59 8.49 18.14 5.44
N PHE A 60 8.91 19.12 4.65
CA PHE A 60 9.92 20.11 5.04
C PHE A 60 9.63 21.51 4.47
N GLU A 61 10.22 22.54 5.09
CA GLU A 61 10.15 23.91 4.61
C GLU A 61 11.13 24.10 3.43
N ASP A 62 10.63 23.93 2.20
CA ASP A 62 11.40 24.15 0.97
C ASP A 62 11.55 25.66 0.66
N THR A 63 12.50 26.27 1.36
CA THR A 63 12.80 27.71 1.27
C THR A 63 13.34 28.13 -0.09
N ASN A 64 13.85 27.19 -0.89
CA ASN A 64 14.50 27.47 -2.15
C ASN A 64 13.73 26.98 -3.39
N GLY A 65 12.65 26.22 -3.18
CA GLY A 65 11.67 25.80 -4.18
C GLY A 65 12.18 24.74 -5.15
N ASN A 66 13.09 23.86 -4.71
CA ASN A 66 13.70 22.84 -5.58
C ASN A 66 13.14 21.42 -5.37
N GLY A 67 12.25 21.22 -4.40
CA GLY A 67 11.66 19.94 -4.07
C GLY A 67 12.61 18.92 -3.44
N VAL A 68 13.74 19.35 -2.89
CA VAL A 68 14.72 18.50 -2.22
C VAL A 68 15.04 19.10 -0.86
N GLN A 69 15.02 18.30 0.20
CA GLN A 69 15.41 18.79 1.51
C GLN A 69 16.90 19.13 1.56
N ASP A 70 17.22 20.42 1.51
CA ASP A 70 18.59 20.92 1.59
C ASP A 70 19.05 21.13 3.04
N ALA A 71 20.37 21.26 3.20
CA ALA A 71 20.96 21.57 4.50
C ALA A 71 20.48 22.95 5.00
N GLY A 72 19.65 22.95 6.04
CA GLY A 72 19.05 24.16 6.61
C GLY A 72 17.54 24.21 6.45
N GLU A 73 16.95 23.31 5.67
CA GLU A 73 15.50 23.17 5.50
C GLU A 73 14.96 22.16 6.52
N ALA A 74 14.27 22.70 7.52
CA ALA A 74 13.78 21.91 8.63
C ALA A 74 12.55 21.09 8.20
N GLY A 75 12.48 19.85 8.68
CA GLY A 75 11.24 19.08 8.59
C GLY A 75 10.14 19.66 9.46
N ILE A 76 8.89 19.44 9.04
CA ILE A 76 7.70 20.01 9.68
C ILE A 76 6.96 18.87 10.38
N ALA A 77 6.94 18.93 11.71
CA ALA A 77 6.31 17.92 12.56
C ALA A 77 4.81 18.14 12.75
N GLY A 78 4.05 17.06 12.92
CA GLY A 78 2.62 17.12 13.22
C GLY A 78 1.72 17.45 12.02
N VAL A 79 2.24 17.26 10.81
CA VAL A 79 1.50 17.46 9.55
C VAL A 79 0.85 16.16 9.14
N ASP A 80 -0.43 16.20 8.80
CA ASP A 80 -1.15 15.05 8.29
C ASP A 80 -0.89 14.89 6.79
N VAL A 81 -0.61 13.66 6.38
CA VAL A 81 -0.40 13.22 4.99
C VAL A 81 -1.42 12.14 4.68
N VAL A 82 -2.13 12.29 3.57
CA VAL A 82 -3.17 11.38 3.10
C VAL A 82 -2.64 10.59 1.91
N VAL A 83 -2.49 9.28 2.09
CA VAL A 83 -2.16 8.32 1.03
C VAL A 83 -3.44 7.66 0.56
N THR A 84 -3.88 7.95 -0.66
CA THR A 84 -5.03 7.29 -1.29
C THR A 84 -4.54 6.17 -2.19
N ASP A 85 -4.92 4.93 -1.86
CA ASP A 85 -4.49 3.74 -2.61
C ASP A 85 -5.14 3.63 -4.00
N VAL A 86 -4.74 2.59 -4.75
CA VAL A 86 -5.21 2.31 -6.11
C VAL A 86 -6.72 2.05 -6.19
N ASP A 87 -7.34 1.63 -5.09
CA ASP A 87 -8.78 1.38 -4.98
C ASP A 87 -9.56 2.63 -4.50
N GLY A 88 -8.85 3.72 -4.20
CA GLY A 88 -9.41 4.98 -3.74
C GLY A 88 -9.66 5.03 -2.23
N ASN A 89 -9.09 4.12 -1.43
CA ASN A 89 -9.18 4.19 0.03
C ASN A 89 -8.08 5.07 0.61
N PRO A 90 -8.42 6.06 1.47
CA PRO A 90 -7.43 6.93 2.08
C PRO A 90 -6.87 6.35 3.39
N THR A 91 -5.57 6.55 3.59
CA THR A 91 -4.83 6.31 4.84
C THR A 91 -4.17 7.62 5.28
N THR A 92 -4.44 8.08 6.50
CA THR A 92 -3.83 9.30 7.05
C THR A 92 -2.71 8.94 8.01
N VAL A 93 -1.54 9.54 7.83
CA VAL A 93 -0.37 9.44 8.72
C VAL A 93 0.09 10.84 9.11
N THR A 94 0.73 10.97 10.27
CA THR A 94 1.20 12.26 10.77
C THR A 94 2.73 12.27 10.85
N THR A 95 3.35 13.35 10.41
CA THR A 95 4.81 13.51 10.44
C THR A 95 5.38 13.53 11.85
N ASP A 96 6.55 12.91 12.02
CA ASP A 96 7.28 12.88 13.28
C ASP A 96 8.05 14.19 13.55
N ALA A 97 8.88 14.20 14.60
CA ALA A 97 9.63 15.39 15.00
C ALA A 97 10.65 15.88 13.95
N ASN A 98 11.04 15.03 13.00
CA ASN A 98 11.94 15.36 11.90
C ASN A 98 11.19 15.65 10.59
N GLY A 99 9.86 15.60 10.59
CA GLY A 99 9.03 15.73 9.40
C GLY A 99 8.82 14.43 8.63
N ASP A 100 9.32 13.30 9.13
CA ASP A 100 9.27 12.01 8.45
C ASP A 100 7.92 11.32 8.69
N TRP A 101 7.41 10.62 7.69
CA TRP A 101 6.18 9.84 7.78
C TRP A 101 6.28 8.50 7.04
N THR A 102 5.44 7.54 7.42
CA THR A 102 5.34 6.23 6.76
C THR A 102 3.92 5.70 6.84
N ALA A 103 3.34 5.35 5.70
CA ALA A 103 2.08 4.62 5.56
C ALA A 103 2.38 3.17 5.19
N THR A 104 1.95 2.22 6.01
CA THR A 104 2.25 0.80 5.85
C THR A 104 1.07 0.03 5.28
N ASP A 105 1.35 -1.15 4.73
CA ASP A 105 0.33 -2.08 4.20
C ASP A 105 -0.56 -1.45 3.11
N ILE A 106 0.01 -0.60 2.25
CA ILE A 106 -0.69 0.03 1.14
C ILE A 106 -0.78 -0.95 -0.04
N PRO A 107 -1.97 -1.18 -0.63
CA PRO A 107 -2.12 -2.04 -1.80
C PRO A 107 -1.16 -1.66 -2.93
N VAL A 108 -0.56 -2.67 -3.57
CA VAL A 108 0.31 -2.45 -4.73
C VAL A 108 -0.46 -1.82 -5.89
N GLY A 109 0.17 -0.85 -6.55
CA GLY A 109 -0.47 -0.06 -7.59
C GLY A 109 -0.19 1.43 -7.45
N ASP A 110 -0.87 2.24 -8.27
CA ASP A 110 -0.73 3.68 -8.21
C ASP A 110 -1.46 4.23 -6.97
N ALA A 111 -0.76 4.98 -6.13
CA ALA A 111 -1.29 5.68 -4.97
C ALA A 111 -1.04 7.18 -5.11
N THR A 112 -1.93 8.00 -4.53
CA THR A 112 -1.76 9.46 -4.47
C THR A 112 -1.38 9.86 -3.05
N VAL A 113 -0.33 10.66 -2.90
CA VAL A 113 0.12 11.25 -1.63
C VAL A 113 -0.24 12.73 -1.62
N ASP A 114 -0.92 13.19 -0.58
CA ASP A 114 -1.47 14.54 -0.46
C ASP A 114 -1.21 15.07 0.96
N VAL A 115 -0.54 16.20 1.09
CA VAL A 115 -0.28 16.83 2.40
C VAL A 115 -1.48 17.68 2.78
N ASP A 116 -2.08 17.46 3.97
CA ASP A 116 -3.20 18.28 4.43
C ASP A 116 -2.69 19.65 4.90
N GLU A 117 -2.83 20.69 4.08
CA GLU A 117 -2.33 22.03 4.40
C GLU A 117 -3.07 22.67 5.58
N THR A 118 -4.22 22.14 5.99
CA THR A 118 -4.93 22.61 7.18
C THR A 118 -4.26 22.15 8.48
N SER A 119 -3.41 21.13 8.40
CA SER A 119 -2.60 20.63 9.51
C SER A 119 -1.26 21.36 9.68
N LEU A 120 -0.86 22.18 8.69
CA LEU A 120 0.38 22.95 8.75
C LEU A 120 0.38 23.96 9.91
N PRO A 121 1.52 24.16 10.61
CA PRO A 121 1.67 25.22 11.59
C PRO A 121 1.38 26.60 10.97
N ALA A 122 0.66 27.46 11.72
CA ALA A 122 0.16 28.74 11.20
C ALA A 122 1.26 29.76 10.81
N ASP A 123 2.51 29.55 11.25
CA ASP A 123 3.69 30.31 10.87
C ASP A 123 4.32 29.84 9.56
N ILE A 124 3.97 28.65 9.08
CA ILE A 124 4.29 28.18 7.73
C ILE A 124 3.19 28.70 6.80
N THR A 125 3.42 29.92 6.29
CA THR A 125 2.50 30.58 5.35
C THR A 125 2.94 30.47 3.89
N ASP A 126 4.16 29.96 3.67
CA ASP A 126 4.68 29.76 2.32
C ASP A 126 4.27 28.36 1.85
N THR A 127 3.68 28.35 0.66
CA THR A 127 3.35 27.19 -0.17
C THR A 127 4.35 26.05 0.06
N LEU A 128 3.88 24.82 0.30
CA LEU A 128 4.69 23.63 0.01
C LEU A 128 5.11 23.78 -1.47
N THR A 129 6.35 24.23 -1.71
CA THR A 129 6.80 24.71 -3.02
C THR A 129 7.22 23.57 -3.94
N THR A 130 6.92 22.33 -3.58
CA THR A 130 7.00 21.17 -4.47
C THR A 130 5.95 21.33 -5.58
N THR A 131 6.24 22.23 -6.51
CA THR A 131 5.38 22.60 -7.62
C THR A 131 5.32 21.39 -8.54
N GLY A 132 4.38 20.48 -8.28
CA GLY A 132 4.22 19.21 -8.98
C GLY A 132 4.26 17.93 -8.12
N SER A 133 4.51 18.02 -6.80
CA SER A 133 4.59 16.85 -5.90
C SER A 133 3.51 16.82 -4.81
N ASP A 134 2.59 17.79 -4.78
CA ASP A 134 1.54 17.82 -3.77
C ASP A 134 0.20 18.24 -4.42
N PRO A 135 -0.71 17.28 -4.67
CA PRO A 135 -0.51 15.84 -4.50
C PRO A 135 0.48 15.24 -5.52
N GLU A 136 1.15 14.14 -5.16
CA GLU A 136 1.99 13.30 -6.02
C GLU A 136 1.39 11.91 -6.26
N THR A 137 1.68 11.29 -7.39
CA THR A 137 1.36 9.88 -7.65
C THR A 137 2.61 9.03 -7.58
N VAL A 138 2.57 7.97 -6.79
CA VAL A 138 3.63 6.97 -6.66
C VAL A 138 3.11 5.58 -7.01
N THR A 139 4.00 4.69 -7.44
CA THR A 139 3.66 3.28 -7.63
C THR A 139 4.18 2.47 -6.44
N VAL A 140 3.26 1.89 -5.67
CA VAL A 140 3.55 1.00 -4.55
C VAL A 140 3.94 -0.37 -5.10
N VAL A 141 5.07 -0.89 -4.61
CA VAL A 141 5.64 -2.18 -5.04
C VAL A 141 5.64 -3.15 -3.86
N GLU A 142 5.30 -4.40 -4.13
CA GLU A 142 5.18 -5.45 -3.11
C GLU A 142 6.45 -5.58 -2.25
N GLY A 143 6.28 -5.47 -0.93
CA GLY A 143 7.36 -5.65 0.04
C GLY A 143 8.48 -4.60 -0.05
N VAL A 144 8.24 -3.48 -0.72
CA VAL A 144 9.18 -2.35 -0.86
C VAL A 144 8.62 -1.13 -0.14
N ASP A 145 9.52 -0.35 0.44
CA ASP A 145 9.25 1.01 0.91
C ASP A 145 9.49 2.00 -0.24
N THR A 146 8.40 2.53 -0.79
CA THR A 146 8.42 3.55 -1.84
C THR A 146 8.57 4.92 -1.19
N ALA A 147 9.80 5.44 -1.21
CA ALA A 147 10.09 6.80 -0.75
C ALA A 147 9.63 7.83 -1.79
N THR A 148 8.93 8.87 -1.32
CA THR A 148 8.49 10.05 -2.08
C THR A 148 9.44 11.21 -1.87
#